data_AF-A0A0B6YU08-F1
#
_entry.id   AF-A0A0B6YU08-F1
#
_cell.length_a   1.000
_cell.length_b   1.000
_cell.length_c   1.000
_cell.angle_alpha   90.00
_cell.angle_beta   90.00
_cell.angle_gamma   90.00
#
_symmetry.space_group_name_H-M   'P 1'
#
loop_
_entity.id
_entity.type
_entity.pdbx_description
1 polymer ?
#
loop_
_entity_poly.entity_id
_entity_poly.type
_entity_poly.pdbx_seq_one_letter_code
_entity_poly.pdbx_strand_id
1 'polypeptide(L)' 'MGNKMYFIETKYDGERFLLHKNGNEYKYFTRSGNEYTQVYGGSMFEGTLTPYIANCFKPNVNKCILDGEMLGFH' A
#
# COMPACT_ATOMS: atom_id res chain seq x y z
N MET A 1 26.14 7.21 -24.79
CA MET A 1 25.15 6.82 -23.76
C MET A 1 24.65 8.11 -23.13
N GLY A 2 23.36 8.43 -23.28
CA GLY A 2 22.84 9.79 -23.10
C GLY A 2 22.70 10.23 -21.63
N ASN A 3 23.01 11.50 -21.38
CA ASN A 3 22.86 12.22 -20.10
C ASN A 3 21.37 12.40 -19.72
N LYS A 4 20.69 11.31 -19.39
CA LYS A 4 19.32 11.36 -18.86
C LYS A 4 19.37 11.47 -17.35
N MET A 5 18.53 12.35 -16.80
CA MET A 5 18.30 12.40 -15.35
C MET A 5 17.66 11.10 -14.88
N TYR A 6 18.01 10.68 -13.67
CA TYR A 6 17.47 9.49 -13.02
C TYR A 6 17.21 9.77 -11.54
N PHE A 7 16.34 8.97 -10.94
CA PHE A 7 16.04 9.02 -9.51
C PHE A 7 16.86 7.99 -8.76
N ILE A 8 17.21 8.32 -7.52
CA ILE A 8 17.79 7.40 -6.55
C ILE A 8 16.82 7.34 -5.39
N GLU A 9 16.41 6.13 -5.01
CA GLU A 9 15.50 5.88 -3.90
C GLU A 9 16.11 4.84 -2.96
N THR A 10 15.80 4.93 -1.68
CA THR A 10 16.22 3.93 -0.69
C THR A 10 15.56 2.59 -0.99
N LYS A 11 16.37 1.53 -1.10
CA LYS A 11 15.83 0.17 -1.15
C LYS A 11 15.39 -0.26 0.24
N TYR A 12 14.09 -0.34 0.46
CA TYR A 12 13.53 -0.98 1.64
C TYR A 12 13.58 -2.51 1.51
N ASP A 13 13.79 -3.20 2.63
CA ASP A 13 13.87 -4.65 2.69
C ASP A 13 12.69 -5.18 3.52
N GLY A 14 11.52 -5.16 2.88
CA GLY A 14 10.25 -5.59 3.44
C GLY A 14 9.56 -6.61 2.55
N GLU A 15 8.25 -6.67 2.66
CA GLU A 15 7.41 -7.44 1.73
C GLU A 15 6.71 -6.52 0.73
N ARG A 16 6.87 -6.80 -0.56
CA ARG A 16 6.22 -6.02 -1.62
C ARG A 16 4.71 -6.27 -1.64
N PHE A 17 3.94 -5.19 -1.54
CA PHE A 17 2.48 -5.22 -1.58
C PHE A 17 1.88 -4.17 -2.52
N LEU A 18 0.78 -4.56 -3.16
CA LEU A 18 -0.14 -3.69 -3.87
C LEU A 18 -1.38 -3.45 -3.01
N LEU A 19 -1.71 -2.18 -2.78
CA LEU A 19 -2.95 -1.76 -2.11
C LEU A 19 -3.93 -1.21 -3.15
N HIS A 20 -5.11 -1.81 -3.22
CA HIS A 20 -6.24 -1.33 -4.01
C HIS A 20 -7.25 -0.67 -3.07
N LYS A 21 -7.55 0.61 -3.29
CA LYS A 21 -8.59 1.35 -2.56
C LYS A 21 -9.76 1.66 -3.47
N ASN A 22 -10.98 1.44 -2.97
CA ASN A 22 -12.24 1.84 -3.60
C ASN A 22 -13.23 2.31 -2.53
N GLY A 23 -13.30 3.62 -2.28
CA GLY A 23 -14.08 4.16 -1.17
C GLY A 23 -13.56 3.65 0.16
N ASN A 24 -14.41 2.96 0.92
CA ASN A 24 -14.05 2.38 2.21
C ASN A 24 -13.57 0.92 2.11
N GLU A 25 -13.46 0.39 0.89
CA GLU A 25 -12.97 -0.96 0.63
C GLU A 25 -11.48 -0.93 0.27
N TYR A 26 -10.73 -1.86 0.87
CA TYR A 26 -9.30 -2.01 0.66
C TYR A 26 -8.99 -3.47 0.33
N LYS A 27 -8.04 -3.69 -0.60
CA LYS A 27 -7.50 -5.02 -0.89
C LYS A 27 -5.98 -4.98 -0.97
N TYR A 28 -5.35 -6.03 -0.47
CA TYR A 28 -3.90 -6.13 -0.37
C TYR A 28 -3.41 -7.37 -1.10
N PHE A 29 -2.47 -7.20 -2.03
CA PHE A 29 -1.93 -8.29 -2.83
C PHE A 29 -0.41 -8.35 -2.71
N THR A 30 0.15 -9.54 -2.49
CA THR A 30 1.60 -9.76 -2.55
C THR A 30 2.12 -9.60 -3.98
N ARG A 31 3.45 -9.60 -4.12
CA ARG A 31 4.12 -9.73 -5.43
C ARG A 31 3.63 -10.90 -6.28
N SER A 32 3.25 -12.03 -5.66
CA SER A 32 2.73 -13.22 -6.35
C SER A 32 1.22 -13.18 -6.59
N GLY A 33 0.53 -12.10 -6.21
CA GLY A 33 -0.92 -11.94 -6.38
C GLY A 33 -1.75 -12.62 -5.30
N ASN A 34 -1.15 -13.07 -4.18
CA ASN A 34 -1.89 -13.64 -3.07
C ASN A 34 -2.58 -12.51 -2.29
N GLU A 35 -3.86 -12.69 -1.96
CA GLU A 35 -4.64 -11.70 -1.22
C GLU A 35 -4.39 -11.80 0.30
N TYR A 36 -4.02 -10.69 0.93
CA TYR A 36 -3.76 -10.55 2.36
C TYR A 36 -4.67 -9.52 3.03
N THR A 37 -5.81 -9.22 2.41
CA THR A 37 -6.80 -8.27 2.93
C THR A 37 -7.26 -8.60 4.34
N GLN A 38 -7.37 -9.88 4.69
CA GLN A 38 -7.75 -10.32 6.04
C GLN A 38 -6.73 -9.93 7.12
N VAL A 39 -5.45 -9.75 6.75
CA VAL A 39 -4.40 -9.36 7.69
C VAL A 39 -4.35 -7.84 7.82
N TYR A 40 -4.27 -7.14 6.69
CA TYR A 40 -4.05 -5.68 6.69
C TYR A 40 -5.33 -4.86 6.88
N GLY A 41 -6.49 -5.41 6.51
CA GLY A 41 -7.82 -4.87 6.77
C GLY A 41 -8.60 -4.50 5.50
N GLY A 42 -9.82 -5.03 5.33
CA GLY A 42 -10.68 -4.67 4.19
C GLY A 42 -11.43 -3.35 4.37
N SER A 43 -11.48 -2.82 5.60
CA SER A 43 -12.13 -1.56 5.94
C SER A 43 -11.39 -0.82 7.05
N MET A 44 -11.82 0.42 7.34
CA MET A 44 -11.23 1.23 8.41
C MET A 44 -11.43 0.68 9.83
N PHE A 45 -12.23 -0.38 9.99
CA PHE A 45 -12.59 -0.94 11.30
C PHE A 45 -11.86 -2.24 11.63
N GLU A 46 -11.05 -2.78 10.70
CA GLU A 46 -10.42 -4.08 10.84
C GLU A 46 -9.00 -4.11 10.30
N GLY A 47 -8.21 -5.10 10.72
CA GLY A 47 -6.85 -5.35 10.25
C GLY A 47 -5.76 -4.57 10.97
N THR A 48 -4.52 -4.87 10.62
CA THR A 48 -3.32 -4.32 11.29
C THR A 48 -2.84 -2.99 10.72
N LEU A 49 -3.37 -2.56 9.55
CA LEU A 49 -2.89 -1.37 8.84
C LEU A 49 -4.01 -0.40 8.45
N THR A 50 -5.06 -0.88 7.79
CA THR A 50 -6.14 -0.05 7.23
C THR A 50 -6.75 0.94 8.22
N PRO A 51 -6.99 0.61 9.50
CA PRO A 51 -7.55 1.55 10.47
C PRO A 51 -6.66 2.78 10.69
N TYR A 52 -5.34 2.64 10.54
CA TYR A 52 -4.38 3.70 10.76
C TYR A 52 -4.16 4.58 9.53
N ILE A 53 -4.35 4.03 8.33
CA ILE A 53 -4.11 4.77 7.06
C ILE A 53 -5.39 5.31 6.40
N ALA A 54 -6.58 4.86 6.82
CA ALA A 54 -7.84 5.22 6.17
C ALA A 54 -8.07 6.74 6.09
N ASN A 55 -7.64 7.49 7.10
CA ASN A 55 -7.76 8.95 7.17
C ASN A 55 -6.54 9.71 6.61
N CYS A 56 -5.51 9.01 6.14
CA CYS A 56 -4.31 9.63 5.55
C CYS A 56 -4.51 9.97 4.06
N PHE A 57 -5.53 9.42 3.42
CA PHE A 57 -5.87 9.74 2.03
C PHE A 57 -6.46 11.14 1.91
N LYS A 58 -6.08 11.87 0.87
CA LYS A 58 -6.71 13.17 0.57
C LYS A 58 -8.21 12.96 0.31
N PRO A 59 -9.09 13.91 0.71
CA PRO A 59 -10.55 13.75 0.59
C PRO A 59 -11.06 13.46 -0.82
N ASN A 60 -10.32 13.90 -1.86
CA ASN A 60 -10.67 13.69 -3.25
C ASN A 60 -10.17 12.35 -3.84
N VAL A 61 -9.44 11.54 -3.06
CA VAL A 61 -8.91 10.23 -3.49
C VAL A 61 -9.88 9.13 -3.07
N ASN A 62 -10.87 8.87 -3.93
CA ASN A 62 -11.84 7.79 -3.72
C ASN A 62 -11.29 6.42 -4.19
N LYS A 63 -10.52 6.40 -5.29
CA LYS A 63 -9.94 5.17 -5.84
C LYS A 63 -8.47 5.37 -6.15
N CYS A 64 -7.63 4.42 -5.76
CA CYS A 64 -6.21 4.41 -6.11
C CYS A 64 -5.63 3.00 -6.01
N ILE A 65 -4.50 2.80 -6.69
CA ILE A 65 -3.64 1.63 -6.53
C ILE A 65 -2.27 2.14 -6.11
N LEU A 66 -1.72 1.59 -5.03
CA LEU A 66 -0.39 1.94 -4.51
C LEU A 66 0.49 0.69 -4.53
N ASP A 67 1.74 0.84 -4.97
CA ASP A 67 2.79 -0.18 -4.92
C ASP A 67 3.83 0.27 -3.89
N GLY A 68 4.21 -0.63 -2.99
CA GLY A 68 5.11 -0.31 -1.91
C GLY A 68 5.61 -1.53 -1.15
N GLU A 69 6.35 -1.25 -0.08
CA GLU A 69 6.96 -2.24 0.80
C GLU A 69 6.33 -2.16 2.19
N MET A 70 5.82 -3.29 2.68
CA MET A 70 5.35 -3.43 4.06
C MET A 70 6.54 -3.69 4.99
N LEU A 71 6.61 -2.92 6.08
CA LEU A 71 7.72 -2.94 7.01
C LEU A 71 7.23 -3.14 8.44
N GLY A 72 7.99 -3.88 9.24
CA GLY A 72 7.83 -3.89 10.69
C GLY A 72 8.44 -2.63 11.29
N PHE A 73 7.66 -1.89 12.07
CA PHE A 73 8.11 -0.67 12.76
C PHE A 73 8.13 -0.94 14.28
N HIS A 74 9.21 -0.52 14.95
CA HIS A 74 9.41 -0.64 16.40
C HIS A 74 9.41 0.74 17.05
#